data_AF-A0A2M9EQT3-F1
#
_entry.id   AF-A0A2M9EQT3-F1
#
_cell.length_a   1.000
_cell.length_b   1.000
_cell.length_c   1.000
_cell.angle_alpha   90.00
_cell.angle_beta   90.00
_cell.angle_gamma   90.00
#
_symmetry.space_group_name_H-M   'P 1'
#
loop_
_entity.id
_entity.type
_entity.pdbx_description
1 polymer ?
#
loop_
_entity_poly.entity_id
_entity_poly.type
_entity_poly.pdbx_seq_one_letter_code
_entity_poly.pdbx_strand_id
1 'polypeptide(L)'
;MISMPPAASSKARCSIAPAVRPNMPSGLPLPRVAMRLDRRLAGFLLLLPLLGGCSKLTFIRQDVIGKGKVEQARRPVVARDSQQDKARMSAHDLVVRASSALQGNDFDLAERLSRDALKADPASADAHTLMGAIAARRGREAESGDWLFKAMQVSGGGAAEANNYGAWLCGQQRFEESLRYLDYAAERLGDGQSRADTLANAGACALRAGNVERAVSYLRQSLQLDAENRLALETLATHALAQGQLLEARAFIERRLALQPITAALLQSAEQIELRMGDTRAAARYRERLQRDFPSNPSTGN
;
A
#
# COMPACT_ATOMS: atom_id res chain seq x y z
N MET A 1 23.72 14.04 39.28
CA MET A 1 22.81 13.50 40.30
C MET A 1 21.55 14.35 40.31
N ILE A 2 20.39 13.79 39.96
CA ILE A 2 19.07 14.41 40.15
C ILE A 2 18.16 13.25 40.62
N SER A 3 17.35 13.48 41.66
CA SER A 3 16.62 12.41 42.36
C SER A 3 15.17 12.29 41.87
N MET A 4 14.67 11.05 41.78
CA MET A 4 13.25 10.76 41.52
C MET A 4 12.52 10.45 42.83
N PRO A 5 11.26 10.89 43.02
CA PRO A 5 10.43 10.47 44.14
C PRO A 5 9.91 9.02 43.95
N PRO A 6 9.61 8.28 45.04
CA PRO A 6 9.26 6.86 44.99
C PRO A 6 7.78 6.60 44.63
N ALA A 7 7.50 5.38 44.16
CA ALA A 7 6.15 4.91 43.83
C ALA A 7 5.31 4.57 45.07
N ALA A 8 4.03 4.90 45.05
CA ALA A 8 3.06 4.51 46.07
C ALA A 8 2.34 3.21 45.70
N SER A 9 2.36 2.21 46.59
CA SER A 9 1.67 0.94 46.38
C SER A 9 0.28 0.93 47.02
N SER A 10 -0.75 0.52 46.28
CA SER A 10 -2.08 0.24 46.82
C SER A 10 -2.39 -1.25 46.67
N LYS A 11 -2.87 -1.87 47.75
CA LYS A 11 -3.26 -3.29 47.79
C LYS A 11 -4.78 -3.38 47.92
N ALA A 12 -5.44 -3.97 46.95
CA ALA A 12 -6.81 -4.48 47.08
C ALA A 12 -6.81 -5.98 46.74
N ARG A 13 -7.54 -6.79 47.52
CA ARG A 13 -7.71 -8.24 47.28
C ARG A 13 -9.13 -8.54 46.80
N CYS A 14 -9.26 -9.68 46.14
CA CYS A 14 -10.48 -10.14 45.48
C CYS A 14 -11.69 -10.27 46.43
N SER A 15 -12.88 -10.18 45.84
CA SER A 15 -13.99 -11.06 46.20
C SER A 15 -14.57 -11.64 44.90
N ILE A 16 -15.14 -12.85 44.97
CA ILE A 16 -15.61 -13.62 43.80
C ILE A 16 -17.11 -13.88 43.96
N ALA A 17 -17.88 -13.63 42.89
CA ALA A 17 -19.30 -13.96 42.77
C ALA A 17 -19.58 -14.57 41.39
N PRO A 18 -20.60 -15.45 41.24
CA PRO A 18 -20.71 -16.34 40.09
C PRO A 18 -21.34 -15.72 38.84
N ALA A 19 -21.11 -16.35 37.69
CA ALA A 19 -21.58 -15.90 36.38
C ALA A 19 -23.09 -16.14 36.16
N VAL A 20 -23.75 -15.16 35.53
CA VAL A 20 -25.11 -15.26 34.99
C VAL A 20 -25.04 -15.05 33.48
N ARG A 21 -25.63 -15.96 32.68
CA ARG A 21 -25.72 -15.84 31.22
C ARG A 21 -27.04 -15.16 30.81
N PRO A 22 -27.02 -14.07 30.02
CA PRO A 22 -28.17 -13.62 29.25
C PRO A 22 -28.35 -14.45 27.97
N ASN A 23 -29.58 -14.65 27.51
CA ASN A 23 -29.88 -15.32 26.23
C ASN A 23 -29.56 -14.41 25.02
N MET A 24 -29.20 -15.03 23.89
CA MET A 24 -29.27 -14.36 22.59
C MET A 24 -30.68 -14.50 21.99
N PRO A 25 -31.32 -13.41 21.52
CA PRO A 25 -32.50 -13.47 20.68
C PRO A 25 -32.12 -13.66 19.19
N SER A 26 -32.86 -14.50 18.48
CA SER A 26 -32.58 -14.85 17.08
C SER A 26 -33.15 -13.85 16.07
N GLY A 27 -32.37 -13.57 15.01
CA GLY A 27 -32.85 -13.26 13.66
C GLY A 27 -33.83 -12.08 13.44
N LEU A 28 -33.31 -10.96 12.93
CA LEU A 28 -34.11 -9.91 12.29
C LEU A 28 -33.86 -9.91 10.76
N PRO A 29 -34.91 -10.02 9.90
CA PRO A 29 -34.75 -9.98 8.46
C PRO A 29 -34.70 -8.55 7.90
N LEU A 30 -33.93 -8.34 6.82
CA LEU A 30 -33.89 -7.08 6.09
C LEU A 30 -35.15 -6.88 5.22
N PRO A 31 -35.76 -5.68 5.20
CA PRO A 31 -36.94 -5.40 4.38
C PRO A 31 -36.59 -5.28 2.89
N ARG A 32 -37.19 -6.11 2.05
CA ARG A 32 -37.20 -5.91 0.59
C ARG A 32 -38.24 -4.86 0.21
N VAL A 33 -37.81 -3.71 -0.29
CA VAL A 33 -38.71 -2.68 -0.84
C VAL A 33 -39.26 -3.14 -2.18
N ALA A 34 -40.49 -3.64 -2.19
CA ALA A 34 -41.21 -4.01 -3.41
C ALA A 34 -42.19 -2.88 -3.80
N MET A 35 -41.86 -2.12 -4.83
CA MET A 35 -42.69 -1.02 -5.32
C MET A 35 -43.97 -1.57 -5.99
N ARG A 36 -45.14 -1.34 -5.38
CA ARG A 36 -46.45 -1.62 -5.99
C ARG A 36 -47.20 -0.31 -6.25
N LEU A 37 -47.63 -0.14 -7.50
CA LEU A 37 -48.36 1.02 -7.98
C LEU A 37 -49.87 0.72 -7.92
N ASP A 38 -50.59 1.30 -6.97
CA ASP A 38 -52.05 1.17 -6.92
C ASP A 38 -52.75 2.27 -7.74
N ARG A 39 -53.89 1.94 -8.35
CA ARG A 39 -54.60 2.73 -9.38
C ARG A 39 -56.04 3.02 -8.97
N ARG A 40 -56.28 3.43 -7.72
CA ARG A 40 -57.62 3.73 -7.20
C ARG A 40 -57.67 4.98 -6.32
N LEU A 41 -58.16 6.08 -6.88
CA LEU A 41 -59.15 6.98 -6.28
C LEU A 41 -59.63 7.95 -7.37
N ALA A 42 -60.92 7.94 -7.67
CA ALA A 42 -61.51 8.74 -8.73
C ALA A 42 -62.78 9.44 -8.23
N GLY A 43 -62.91 10.73 -8.56
CA GLY A 43 -64.17 11.47 -8.54
C GLY A 43 -64.66 11.97 -7.18
N PHE A 44 -64.67 13.29 -7.03
CA PHE A 44 -65.81 14.03 -6.46
C PHE A 44 -65.88 15.42 -7.12
N LEU A 45 -67.09 15.97 -7.27
CA LEU A 45 -67.38 17.23 -7.97
C LEU A 45 -68.33 18.10 -7.14
N LEU A 46 -68.21 19.44 -7.27
CA LEU A 46 -69.25 20.46 -7.06
C LEU A 46 -69.83 20.62 -5.63
N LEU A 47 -70.23 21.80 -5.09
CA LEU A 47 -70.07 23.23 -5.41
C LEU A 47 -69.45 23.96 -4.16
N LEU A 48 -69.56 25.25 -3.80
CA LEU A 48 -70.19 26.52 -4.26
C LEU A 48 -69.26 27.69 -3.78
N PRO A 49 -69.31 28.93 -4.34
CA PRO A 49 -68.35 29.99 -4.05
C PRO A 49 -68.91 31.16 -3.20
N LEU A 50 -68.04 32.03 -2.67
CA LEU A 50 -68.07 33.49 -2.89
C LEU A 50 -66.95 34.27 -2.13
N LEU A 51 -66.52 35.39 -2.75
CA LEU A 51 -65.88 36.58 -2.18
C LEU A 51 -64.50 36.52 -1.46
N GLY A 52 -63.50 37.17 -2.08
CA GLY A 52 -62.60 38.09 -1.37
C GLY A 52 -61.16 37.63 -1.07
N GLY A 53 -60.19 38.07 -1.88
CA GLY A 53 -58.76 37.93 -1.54
C GLY A 53 -57.82 38.15 -2.74
N CYS A 54 -57.00 39.19 -2.72
CA CYS A 54 -56.09 39.50 -3.83
C CYS A 54 -54.80 38.66 -3.78
N SER A 55 -54.38 38.09 -4.91
CA SER A 55 -52.97 37.87 -5.24
C SER A 55 -52.79 37.69 -6.75
N LYS A 56 -51.82 38.40 -7.35
CA LYS A 56 -51.52 38.30 -8.78
C LYS A 56 -50.58 37.12 -9.07
N LEU A 57 -51.13 36.02 -9.59
CA LEU A 57 -50.35 35.02 -10.32
C LEU A 57 -50.55 35.20 -11.82
N THR A 58 -49.84 36.18 -12.39
CA THR A 58 -49.82 36.41 -13.83
C THR A 58 -49.09 35.25 -14.50
N PHE A 59 -49.82 34.43 -15.24
CA PHE A 59 -49.30 33.28 -15.98
C PHE A 59 -48.39 33.77 -17.12
N ILE A 60 -47.08 33.86 -16.89
CA ILE A 60 -46.11 34.18 -17.94
C ILE A 60 -45.90 32.93 -18.78
N ARG A 61 -46.33 32.99 -20.05
CA ARG A 61 -45.94 31.99 -21.06
C ARG A 61 -44.43 32.02 -21.26
N GLN A 62 -43.81 30.86 -21.46
CA GLN A 62 -42.51 30.79 -22.09
C GLN A 62 -42.67 31.03 -23.60
N ASP A 63 -42.90 32.29 -23.97
CA ASP A 63 -42.86 32.72 -25.37
C ASP A 63 -41.41 32.57 -25.87
N VAL A 64 -41.24 31.92 -27.03
CA VAL A 64 -39.93 31.43 -27.49
C VAL A 64 -39.01 32.59 -27.88
N ILE A 65 -38.09 32.97 -27.00
CA ILE A 65 -37.09 34.00 -27.27
C ILE A 65 -36.06 33.47 -28.28
N GLY A 66 -36.27 33.82 -29.54
CA GLY A 66 -35.28 34.48 -30.40
C GLY A 66 -34.01 33.73 -30.80
N LYS A 67 -33.56 33.96 -32.05
CA LYS A 67 -32.23 33.55 -32.53
C LYS A 67 -31.11 34.45 -31.96
N GLY A 68 -30.98 34.50 -30.64
CA GLY A 68 -29.85 35.14 -29.97
C GLY A 68 -28.57 34.36 -30.23
N LYS A 69 -27.50 35.02 -30.66
CA LYS A 69 -26.17 34.40 -30.71
C LYS A 69 -25.75 34.07 -29.28
N VAL A 70 -25.54 32.79 -28.98
CA VAL A 70 -24.84 32.38 -27.75
C VAL A 70 -23.37 32.72 -27.94
N GLU A 71 -23.00 33.95 -27.63
CA GLU A 71 -21.61 34.38 -27.59
C GLU A 71 -20.94 33.69 -26.41
N GLN A 72 -20.36 32.51 -26.67
CA GLN A 72 -19.57 31.78 -25.69
C GLN A 72 -18.31 32.60 -25.37
N ALA A 73 -18.44 33.48 -24.36
CA ALA A 73 -17.33 34.15 -23.70
C ALA A 73 -16.50 33.15 -22.87
N ARG A 74 -15.99 32.09 -23.53
CA ARG A 74 -14.85 31.30 -23.07
C ARG A 74 -13.65 32.24 -23.04
N ARG A 75 -13.52 33.01 -21.95
CA ARG A 75 -12.22 33.53 -21.53
C ARG A 75 -11.27 32.33 -21.50
N PRO A 76 -10.21 32.29 -22.32
CA PRO A 76 -9.27 31.20 -22.24
C PRO A 76 -8.68 31.22 -20.83
N VAL A 77 -8.77 30.10 -20.11
CA VAL A 77 -8.04 29.94 -18.85
C VAL A 77 -6.58 29.75 -19.24
N VAL A 78 -5.90 30.87 -19.46
CA VAL A 78 -4.45 30.92 -19.66
C VAL A 78 -3.82 30.68 -18.29
N ALA A 79 -3.77 29.41 -17.90
CA ALA A 79 -2.93 28.95 -16.81
C ALA A 79 -1.49 29.38 -17.14
N ARG A 80 -1.01 30.37 -16.39
CA ARG A 80 0.40 30.76 -16.43
C ARG A 80 1.10 29.90 -15.40
N ASP A 81 1.52 28.70 -15.83
CA ASP A 81 2.33 27.81 -14.99
C ASP A 81 3.47 28.62 -14.39
N SER A 82 3.58 28.63 -13.06
CA SER A 82 4.58 29.43 -12.40
C SER A 82 5.97 28.88 -12.73
N GLN A 83 7.01 29.68 -12.48
CA GLN A 83 8.38 29.20 -12.65
C GLN A 83 8.66 27.97 -11.74
N GLN A 84 7.96 27.86 -10.61
CA GLN A 84 8.02 26.71 -9.71
C GLN A 84 7.30 25.48 -10.27
N ASP A 85 6.16 25.63 -10.94
CA ASP A 85 5.43 24.51 -11.54
C ASP A 85 6.21 23.92 -12.72
N LYS A 86 6.81 24.78 -13.55
CA LYS A 86 7.73 24.37 -14.62
C LYS A 86 8.96 23.65 -14.07
N ALA A 87 9.51 24.14 -12.95
CA ALA A 87 10.65 23.51 -12.29
C ALA A 87 10.29 22.12 -11.73
N ARG A 88 9.11 21.96 -11.13
CA ARG A 88 8.54 20.67 -10.69
C ARG A 88 8.33 19.70 -11.86
N MET A 89 7.75 20.15 -12.97
CA MET A 89 7.60 19.33 -14.17
C MET A 89 8.95 18.87 -14.74
N SER A 90 9.96 19.76 -14.74
CA SER A 90 11.32 19.41 -15.14
C SER A 90 11.98 18.41 -14.17
N ALA A 91 11.77 18.57 -12.86
CA ALA A 91 12.26 17.62 -11.86
C ALA A 91 11.60 16.24 -12.03
N HIS A 92 10.31 16.19 -12.38
CA HIS A 92 9.58 14.95 -12.60
C HIS A 92 10.10 14.15 -13.81
N ASP A 93 10.38 14.78 -14.95
CA ASP A 93 11.04 14.10 -16.09
C ASP A 93 12.40 13.51 -15.69
N LEU A 94 13.21 14.29 -14.99
CA LEU A 94 14.52 13.87 -14.50
C LEU A 94 14.41 12.70 -13.50
N VAL A 95 13.41 12.70 -12.62
CA VAL A 95 13.06 11.59 -11.71
C VAL A 95 12.66 10.32 -12.47
N VAL A 96 11.77 10.42 -13.46
CA VAL A 96 11.33 9.26 -14.26
C VAL A 96 12.52 8.63 -14.99
N ARG A 97 13.38 9.46 -15.57
CA ARG A 97 14.59 9.02 -16.29
C ARG A 97 15.66 8.46 -15.34
N ALA A 98 15.84 9.06 -14.16
CA ALA A 98 16.72 8.54 -13.11
C ALA A 98 16.26 7.18 -12.57
N SER A 99 14.95 6.99 -12.38
CA SER A 99 14.35 5.72 -11.97
C SER A 99 14.59 4.63 -13.03
N SER A 100 14.42 4.95 -14.31
CA SER A 100 14.74 4.03 -15.42
C SER A 100 16.24 3.66 -15.47
N ALA A 101 17.14 4.64 -15.30
CA ALA A 101 18.58 4.38 -15.22
C ALA A 101 18.94 3.49 -14.01
N LEU A 102 18.32 3.71 -12.84
CA LEU A 102 18.50 2.90 -11.64
C LEU A 102 18.00 1.45 -11.84
N GLN A 103 16.88 1.25 -12.55
CA GLN A 103 16.39 -0.08 -12.93
C GLN A 103 17.35 -0.80 -13.90
N GLY A 104 18.02 -0.04 -14.80
CA GLY A 104 19.08 -0.53 -15.66
C GLY A 104 20.44 -0.76 -14.98
N ASN A 105 20.56 -0.45 -13.68
CA ASN A 105 21.81 -0.42 -12.90
C ASN A 105 22.86 0.61 -13.37
N ASP A 106 22.49 1.60 -14.20
CA ASP A 106 23.34 2.76 -14.48
C ASP A 106 23.24 3.75 -13.32
N PHE A 107 23.93 3.42 -12.23
CA PHE A 107 23.93 4.22 -11.00
C PHE A 107 24.54 5.61 -11.21
N ASP A 108 25.43 5.80 -12.19
CA ASP A 108 26.04 7.11 -12.45
C ASP A 108 25.12 8.05 -13.23
N LEU A 109 24.37 7.54 -14.21
CA LEU A 109 23.31 8.30 -14.86
C LEU A 109 22.16 8.59 -13.90
N ALA A 110 21.75 7.60 -13.10
CA ALA A 110 20.72 7.77 -12.08
C ALA A 110 21.11 8.84 -11.05
N GLU A 111 22.37 8.86 -10.58
CA GLU A 111 22.83 9.85 -9.60
C GLU A 111 22.93 11.26 -10.21
N ARG A 112 23.42 11.40 -11.46
CA ARG A 112 23.43 12.70 -12.16
C ARG A 112 22.01 13.24 -12.34
N LEU A 113 21.10 12.45 -12.89
CA LEU A 113 19.72 12.87 -13.15
C LEU A 113 18.95 13.19 -11.85
N SER A 114 19.15 12.43 -10.78
CA SER A 114 18.56 12.72 -9.46
C SER A 114 19.11 14.02 -8.86
N ARG A 115 20.42 14.27 -8.99
CA ARG A 115 21.04 15.55 -8.57
C ARG A 115 20.58 16.73 -9.42
N ASP A 116 20.29 16.54 -10.71
CA ASP A 116 19.70 17.58 -11.57
C ASP A 116 18.23 17.83 -11.24
N ALA A 117 17.45 16.79 -10.90
CA ALA A 117 16.08 16.94 -10.39
C ALA A 117 16.06 17.78 -9.10
N LEU A 118 17.00 17.54 -8.18
CA LEU A 118 17.15 18.32 -6.94
C LEU A 118 17.61 19.78 -7.16
N LYS A 119 18.24 20.11 -8.31
CA LYS A 119 18.52 21.51 -8.70
C LYS A 119 17.27 22.21 -9.20
N ALA A 120 16.36 21.48 -9.85
CA ALA A 120 15.10 22.00 -10.35
C ALA A 120 14.05 22.14 -9.23
N ASP A 121 13.83 21.09 -8.44
CA ASP A 121 12.99 21.14 -7.24
C ASP A 121 13.73 20.55 -6.01
N PRO A 122 14.34 21.41 -5.17
CA PRO A 122 14.96 21.03 -3.90
C PRO A 122 14.00 20.41 -2.86
N ALA A 123 12.69 20.34 -3.13
CA ALA A 123 11.69 19.67 -2.30
C ALA A 123 11.15 18.37 -2.91
N SER A 124 11.66 17.90 -4.05
CA SER A 124 11.21 16.65 -4.70
C SER A 124 11.51 15.42 -3.82
N ALA A 125 10.47 14.84 -3.21
CA ALA A 125 10.57 13.65 -2.37
C ALA A 125 11.06 12.41 -3.17
N ASP A 126 10.62 12.29 -4.43
CA ASP A 126 11.07 11.22 -5.34
C ASP A 126 12.58 11.31 -5.61
N ALA A 127 13.11 12.51 -5.88
CA ALA A 127 14.53 12.69 -6.17
C ALA A 127 15.41 12.39 -4.94
N HIS A 128 14.96 12.75 -3.74
CA HIS A 128 15.61 12.33 -2.48
C HIS A 128 15.53 10.80 -2.30
N THR A 129 14.38 10.19 -2.58
CA THR A 129 14.18 8.73 -2.51
C THR A 129 15.11 7.98 -3.46
N LEU A 130 15.28 8.48 -4.69
CA LEU A 130 16.22 7.92 -5.68
C LEU A 130 17.67 8.05 -5.21
N MET A 131 18.08 9.21 -4.67
CA MET A 131 19.41 9.38 -4.08
C MET A 131 19.68 8.35 -2.96
N GLY A 132 18.69 8.08 -2.10
CA GLY A 132 18.79 7.04 -1.07
C GLY A 132 18.92 5.63 -1.65
N ALA A 133 18.08 5.28 -2.62
CA ALA A 133 18.14 3.99 -3.30
C ALA A 133 19.49 3.77 -4.03
N ILE A 134 20.05 4.80 -4.65
CA ILE A 134 21.38 4.79 -5.29
C ILE A 134 22.49 4.64 -4.25
N ALA A 135 22.38 5.32 -3.10
CA ALA A 135 23.32 5.17 -1.99
C ALA A 135 23.34 3.72 -1.47
N ALA A 136 22.18 3.11 -1.21
CA ALA A 136 22.06 1.70 -0.80
C ALA A 136 22.61 0.73 -1.86
N ARG A 137 22.30 0.92 -3.15
CA ARG A 137 22.89 0.11 -4.25
C ARG A 137 24.42 0.21 -4.33
N ARG A 138 25.00 1.29 -3.81
CA ARG A 138 26.45 1.52 -3.69
C ARG A 138 27.03 1.15 -2.32
N GLY A 139 26.25 0.49 -1.44
CA GLY A 139 26.66 0.11 -0.08
C GLY A 139 26.84 1.28 0.89
N ARG A 140 26.41 2.49 0.52
CA ARG A 140 26.51 3.72 1.32
C ARG A 140 25.32 3.82 2.27
N GLU A 141 25.20 2.85 3.18
CA GLU A 141 23.99 2.66 4.00
C GLU A 141 23.64 3.85 4.91
N ALA A 142 24.63 4.57 5.45
CA ALA A 142 24.38 5.79 6.23
C ALA A 142 23.78 6.92 5.36
N GLU A 143 24.39 7.19 4.21
CA GLU A 143 23.92 8.20 3.25
C GLU A 143 22.52 7.85 2.71
N SER A 144 22.22 6.56 2.54
CA SER A 144 20.87 6.08 2.20
C SER A 144 19.83 6.51 3.24
N GLY A 145 20.14 6.31 4.52
CA GLY A 145 19.29 6.74 5.63
C GLY A 145 19.03 8.24 5.64
N ASP A 146 20.07 9.06 5.44
CA ASP A 146 19.96 10.52 5.39
C ASP A 146 19.07 10.98 4.23
N TRP A 147 19.26 10.44 3.02
CA TRP A 147 18.43 10.78 1.85
C TRP A 147 16.96 10.35 2.02
N LEU A 148 16.69 9.15 2.55
CA LEU A 148 15.33 8.65 2.79
C LEU A 148 14.63 9.42 3.91
N PHE A 149 15.33 9.75 5.00
CA PHE A 149 14.81 10.60 6.06
C PHE A 149 14.55 12.03 5.56
N LYS A 150 15.36 12.53 4.62
CA LYS A 150 15.14 13.83 3.98
C LYS A 150 13.93 13.81 3.04
N ALA A 151 13.72 12.74 2.26
CA ALA A 151 12.54 12.54 1.43
C ALA A 151 11.24 12.65 2.25
N MET A 152 11.16 11.90 3.36
CA MET A 152 10.02 11.90 4.27
C MET A 152 9.79 13.27 4.93
N GLN A 153 10.84 14.06 5.18
CA GLN A 153 10.67 15.44 5.69
C GLN A 153 10.11 16.39 4.62
N VAL A 154 10.57 16.32 3.37
CA VAL A 154 10.10 17.24 2.31
C VAL A 154 8.69 16.89 1.82
N SER A 155 8.25 15.65 1.94
CA SER A 155 6.84 15.25 1.74
C SER A 155 5.93 15.55 2.93
N GLY A 156 6.45 16.14 4.02
CA GLY A 156 5.67 16.48 5.22
C GLY A 156 5.25 15.28 6.08
N GLY A 157 6.00 14.18 6.00
CA GLY A 157 5.64 12.89 6.61
C GLY A 157 4.84 11.98 5.67
N GLY A 158 5.06 12.08 4.35
CA GLY A 158 4.33 11.29 3.37
C GLY A 158 4.47 9.78 3.58
N ALA A 159 3.37 9.06 3.37
CA ALA A 159 3.26 7.64 3.72
C ALA A 159 4.17 6.75 2.85
N ALA A 160 4.40 7.11 1.58
CA ALA A 160 5.30 6.39 0.69
C ALA A 160 6.77 6.50 1.16
N GLU A 161 7.23 7.70 1.53
CA GLU A 161 8.59 7.89 2.04
C GLU A 161 8.76 7.29 3.44
N ALA A 162 7.72 7.31 4.28
CA ALA A 162 7.72 6.62 5.56
C ALA A 162 7.88 5.09 5.39
N ASN A 163 7.23 4.48 4.38
CA ASN A 163 7.48 3.08 4.02
C ASN A 163 8.95 2.87 3.58
N ASN A 164 9.48 3.73 2.72
CA ASN A 164 10.85 3.60 2.21
C ASN A 164 11.91 3.73 3.33
N TYR A 165 11.75 4.72 4.22
CA TYR A 165 12.61 4.88 5.39
C TYR A 165 12.43 3.74 6.41
N GLY A 166 11.21 3.25 6.60
CA GLY A 166 10.91 2.05 7.40
C GLY A 166 11.62 0.81 6.87
N ALA A 167 11.59 0.55 5.56
CA ALA A 167 12.29 -0.56 4.94
C ALA A 167 13.81 -0.47 5.13
N TRP A 168 14.40 0.71 5.01
CA TRP A 168 15.83 0.94 5.31
C TRP A 168 16.17 0.71 6.79
N LEU A 169 15.37 1.23 7.72
CA LEU A 169 15.52 0.98 9.16
C LEU A 169 15.51 -0.53 9.46
N CYS A 170 14.66 -1.30 8.77
CA CYS A 170 14.65 -2.75 8.89
C CYS A 170 15.96 -3.37 8.38
N GLY A 171 16.51 -2.86 7.27
CA GLY A 171 17.86 -3.20 6.80
C GLY A 171 18.88 -3.10 7.93
N GLN A 172 18.94 -1.93 8.58
CA GLN A 172 19.82 -1.62 9.72
C GLN A 172 19.46 -2.31 11.05
N GLN A 173 18.59 -3.32 11.05
CA GLN A 173 18.12 -4.06 12.23
C GLN A 173 17.41 -3.22 13.31
N ARG A 174 16.98 -1.98 12.96
CA ARG A 174 16.20 -1.08 13.85
C ARG A 174 14.72 -1.47 13.81
N PHE A 175 14.41 -2.72 14.15
CA PHE A 175 13.15 -3.40 13.84
C PHE A 175 11.91 -2.72 14.42
N GLU A 176 11.84 -2.45 15.73
CA GLU A 176 10.66 -1.81 16.32
C GLU A 176 10.48 -0.35 15.83
N GLU A 177 11.58 0.36 15.53
CA GLU A 177 11.49 1.69 14.95
C GLU A 177 10.94 1.64 13.52
N SER A 178 11.45 0.71 12.70
CA SER A 178 10.96 0.39 11.36
C SER A 178 9.47 0.06 11.35
N LEU A 179 9.02 -0.81 12.25
CA LEU A 179 7.62 -1.22 12.34
C LEU A 179 6.69 -0.02 12.58
N ARG A 180 7.06 0.95 13.43
CA ARG A 180 6.24 2.18 13.60
C ARG A 180 6.07 2.97 12.30
N TYR A 181 7.11 3.08 11.47
CA TYR A 181 7.04 3.80 10.19
C TYR A 181 6.25 3.01 9.14
N LEU A 182 6.36 1.69 9.13
CA LEU A 182 5.62 0.80 8.23
C LEU A 182 4.13 0.71 8.61
N ASP A 183 3.80 0.63 9.91
CA ASP A 183 2.44 0.74 10.44
C ASP A 183 1.84 2.12 10.08
N TYR A 184 2.58 3.21 10.34
CA TYR A 184 2.15 4.57 9.98
C TYR A 184 1.84 4.71 8.47
N ALA A 185 2.65 4.11 7.61
CA ALA A 185 2.46 4.12 6.17
C ALA A 185 1.24 3.25 5.74
N ALA A 186 1.13 2.04 6.28
CA ALA A 186 0.03 1.11 5.98
C ALA A 186 -1.35 1.59 6.47
N GLU A 187 -1.40 2.52 7.42
CA GLU A 187 -2.62 3.25 7.83
C GLU A 187 -3.02 4.37 6.85
N ARG A 188 -2.09 4.92 6.05
CA ARG A 188 -2.26 6.20 5.34
C ARG A 188 -2.16 6.12 3.81
N LEU A 189 -1.63 5.02 3.27
CA LEU A 189 -1.66 4.74 1.83
C LEU A 189 -3.10 4.41 1.39
N GLY A 190 -3.63 5.23 0.48
CA GLY A 190 -5.02 5.16 0.03
C GLY A 190 -5.27 4.14 -1.10
N ASP A 191 -4.23 3.73 -1.82
CA ASP A 191 -4.29 2.70 -2.85
C ASP A 191 -3.97 1.31 -2.27
N GLY A 192 -4.63 0.28 -2.83
CA GLY A 192 -4.47 -1.09 -2.35
C GLY A 192 -3.06 -1.65 -2.55
N GLN A 193 -2.38 -1.27 -3.63
CA GLN A 193 -1.08 -1.84 -4.02
C GLN A 193 0.05 -1.38 -3.10
N SER A 194 0.26 -0.07 -2.97
CA SER A 194 1.31 0.48 -2.10
C SER A 194 1.09 0.08 -0.64
N ARG A 195 -0.17 -0.05 -0.23
CA ARG A 195 -0.54 -0.60 1.09
C ARG A 195 -0.19 -2.09 1.21
N ALA A 196 -0.42 -2.90 0.18
CA ALA A 196 -0.03 -4.31 0.16
C ALA A 196 1.48 -4.50 0.23
N ASP A 197 2.26 -3.71 -0.53
CA ASP A 197 3.72 -3.72 -0.50
C ASP A 197 4.27 -3.24 0.85
N THR A 198 3.66 -2.22 1.46
CA THR A 198 4.02 -1.76 2.81
C THR A 198 3.72 -2.82 3.88
N LEU A 199 2.60 -3.53 3.76
CA LEU A 199 2.27 -4.66 4.63
C LEU A 199 3.23 -5.86 4.42
N ALA A 200 3.69 -6.10 3.20
CA ALA A 200 4.72 -7.10 2.93
C ALA A 200 6.07 -6.73 3.58
N ASN A 201 6.47 -5.45 3.50
CA ASN A 201 7.64 -4.91 4.21
C ASN A 201 7.49 -5.04 5.74
N ALA A 202 6.33 -4.66 6.30
CA ALA A 202 6.04 -4.82 7.73
C ALA A 202 6.11 -6.29 8.17
N GLY A 203 5.57 -7.20 7.35
CA GLY A 203 5.60 -8.64 7.55
C GLY A 203 7.01 -9.23 7.56
N ALA A 204 7.79 -8.96 6.51
CA ALA A 204 9.18 -9.39 6.41
C ALA A 204 10.04 -8.81 7.56
N CYS A 205 9.77 -7.57 7.98
CA CYS A 205 10.46 -6.95 9.10
C CYS A 205 10.09 -7.58 10.46
N ALA A 206 8.81 -7.81 10.71
CA ALA A 206 8.33 -8.45 11.93
C ALA A 206 8.88 -9.89 12.08
N LEU A 207 9.07 -10.64 10.99
CA LEU A 207 9.76 -11.94 11.03
C LEU A 207 11.21 -11.80 11.48
N ARG A 208 11.96 -10.83 10.95
CA ARG A 208 13.35 -10.55 11.35
C ARG A 208 13.47 -10.05 12.80
N ALA A 209 12.40 -9.44 13.32
CA ALA A 209 12.27 -9.05 14.73
C ALA A 209 11.90 -10.22 15.68
N GLY A 210 11.55 -11.40 15.15
CA GLY A 210 10.99 -12.52 15.93
C GLY A 210 9.49 -12.40 16.25
N ASN A 211 8.83 -11.33 15.80
CA ASN A 211 7.40 -11.05 16.00
C ASN A 211 6.52 -11.85 15.01
N VAL A 212 6.62 -13.19 15.03
CA VAL A 212 6.02 -14.11 14.04
C VAL A 212 4.52 -13.91 13.84
N GLU A 213 3.74 -13.71 14.91
CA GLU A 213 2.28 -13.54 14.83
C GLU A 213 1.90 -12.26 14.06
N ARG A 214 2.51 -11.11 14.42
CA ARG A 214 2.36 -9.84 13.68
C ARG A 214 2.75 -10.04 12.22
N ALA A 215 3.87 -10.72 11.97
CA ALA A 215 4.38 -10.95 10.62
C ALA A 215 3.39 -11.73 9.74
N VAL A 216 2.92 -12.89 10.18
CA VAL A 216 1.96 -13.71 9.42
C VAL A 216 0.65 -12.96 9.20
N SER A 217 0.22 -12.12 10.16
CA SER A 217 -0.93 -11.23 10.01
C SER A 217 -0.71 -10.19 8.88
N TYR A 218 0.41 -9.44 8.91
CA TYR A 218 0.71 -8.45 7.86
C TYR A 218 0.87 -9.10 6.47
N LEU A 219 1.57 -10.23 6.37
CA LEU A 219 1.78 -10.94 5.11
C LEU A 219 0.46 -11.47 4.53
N ARG A 220 -0.45 -11.98 5.37
CA ARG A 220 -1.77 -12.42 4.92
C ARG A 220 -2.71 -11.25 4.58
N GLN A 221 -2.57 -10.10 5.23
CA GLN A 221 -3.28 -8.86 4.83
C GLN A 221 -2.75 -8.29 3.50
N SER A 222 -1.44 -8.32 3.26
CA SER A 222 -0.83 -8.01 1.96
C SER A 222 -1.44 -8.86 0.86
N LEU A 223 -1.49 -10.20 1.04
CA LEU A 223 -2.10 -11.13 0.08
C LEU A 223 -3.63 -11.06 -0.06
N GLN A 224 -4.32 -10.26 0.76
CA GLN A 224 -5.75 -9.93 0.58
C GLN A 224 -5.96 -8.68 -0.28
N LEU A 225 -4.98 -7.78 -0.33
CA LEU A 225 -4.98 -6.58 -1.18
C LEU A 225 -4.36 -6.84 -2.56
N ASP A 226 -3.26 -7.61 -2.58
CA ASP A 226 -2.52 -8.01 -3.78
C ASP A 226 -2.18 -9.51 -3.67
N ALA A 227 -2.96 -10.34 -4.37
CA ALA A 227 -2.77 -11.80 -4.37
C ALA A 227 -1.48 -12.26 -5.09
N GLU A 228 -0.79 -11.37 -5.80
CA GLU A 228 0.46 -11.61 -6.50
C GLU A 228 1.66 -10.94 -5.79
N ASN A 229 1.48 -10.46 -4.55
CA ASN A 229 2.54 -9.73 -3.86
C ASN A 229 3.79 -10.57 -3.64
N ARG A 230 4.82 -10.33 -4.47
CA ARG A 230 6.01 -11.18 -4.58
C ARG A 230 6.76 -11.28 -3.25
N LEU A 231 6.89 -10.19 -2.51
CA LEU A 231 7.56 -10.19 -1.21
C LEU A 231 6.76 -10.99 -0.18
N ALA A 232 5.43 -10.84 -0.14
CA ALA A 232 4.60 -11.58 0.80
C ALA A 232 4.60 -13.09 0.52
N LEU A 233 4.49 -13.51 -0.74
CA LEU A 233 4.58 -14.92 -1.17
C LEU A 233 5.95 -15.53 -0.81
N GLU A 234 7.04 -14.86 -1.17
CA GLU A 234 8.42 -15.33 -0.96
C GLU A 234 8.76 -15.44 0.54
N THR A 235 8.30 -14.46 1.33
CA THR A 235 8.48 -14.45 2.79
C THR A 235 7.68 -15.57 3.47
N LEU A 236 6.41 -15.79 3.08
CA LEU A 236 5.59 -16.87 3.63
C LEU A 236 6.08 -18.26 3.22
N ALA A 237 6.54 -18.44 1.99
CA ALA A 237 7.16 -19.70 1.54
C ALA A 237 8.40 -20.05 2.39
N THR A 238 9.29 -19.07 2.57
CA THR A 238 10.51 -19.24 3.40
C THR A 238 10.18 -19.52 4.87
N HIS A 239 9.19 -18.82 5.43
CA HIS A 239 8.74 -19.07 6.81
C HIS A 239 8.14 -20.47 6.99
N ALA A 240 7.19 -20.86 6.13
CA ALA A 240 6.56 -22.18 6.19
C ALA A 240 7.59 -23.32 6.00
N LEU A 241 8.58 -23.13 5.12
CA LEU A 241 9.70 -24.05 4.96
C LEU A 241 10.53 -24.19 6.25
N ALA A 242 10.86 -23.08 6.90
CA ALA A 242 11.56 -23.08 8.19
C ALA A 242 10.76 -23.80 9.30
N GLN A 243 9.43 -23.63 9.32
CA GLN A 243 8.52 -24.34 10.25
C GLN A 243 8.25 -25.82 9.85
N GLY A 244 8.73 -26.28 8.70
CA GLY A 244 8.44 -27.63 8.18
C GLY A 244 7.00 -27.82 7.68
N GLN A 245 6.26 -26.73 7.44
CA GLN A 245 4.90 -26.70 6.89
C GLN A 245 4.95 -26.85 5.36
N LEU A 246 5.52 -27.96 4.88
CA LEU A 246 6.00 -28.10 3.49
C LEU A 246 4.90 -27.92 2.43
N LEU A 247 3.66 -28.30 2.70
CA LEU A 247 2.52 -28.07 1.79
C LEU A 247 2.16 -26.58 1.64
N GLU A 248 2.21 -25.80 2.73
CA GLU A 248 1.99 -24.36 2.69
C GLU A 248 3.20 -23.65 2.03
N ALA A 249 4.41 -24.14 2.29
CA ALA A 249 5.62 -23.67 1.61
C ALA A 249 5.56 -23.90 0.08
N ARG A 250 5.15 -25.09 -0.38
CA ARG A 250 4.94 -25.40 -1.80
C ARG A 250 3.90 -24.45 -2.42
N ALA A 251 2.74 -24.30 -1.78
CA ALA A 251 1.66 -23.45 -2.29
C ALA A 251 2.08 -21.97 -2.45
N PHE A 252 2.93 -21.44 -1.57
CA PHE A 252 3.46 -20.09 -1.70
C PHE A 252 4.61 -19.98 -2.71
N ILE A 253 5.55 -20.94 -2.77
CA ILE A 253 6.67 -20.88 -3.73
C ILE A 253 6.19 -21.06 -5.18
N GLU A 254 5.20 -21.92 -5.43
CA GLU A 254 4.63 -22.12 -6.77
C GLU A 254 3.92 -20.84 -7.28
N ARG A 255 3.13 -20.18 -6.41
CA ARG A 255 2.56 -18.85 -6.71
C ARG A 255 3.66 -17.82 -6.97
N ARG A 256 4.74 -17.82 -6.19
CA ARG A 256 5.87 -16.89 -6.39
C ARG A 256 6.64 -17.16 -7.69
N LEU A 257 6.74 -18.41 -8.11
CA LEU A 257 7.41 -18.86 -9.34
C LEU A 257 6.57 -18.68 -10.62
N ALA A 258 5.27 -18.35 -10.49
CA ALA A 258 4.46 -17.88 -11.61
C ALA A 258 4.80 -16.42 -12.01
N LEU A 259 5.51 -15.68 -11.14
CA LEU A 259 5.71 -14.23 -11.23
C LEU A 259 7.17 -13.86 -11.50
N GLN A 260 7.38 -12.86 -12.37
CA GLN A 260 8.72 -12.37 -12.72
C GLN A 260 9.18 -11.21 -11.81
N PRO A 261 10.49 -11.00 -11.64
CA PRO A 261 11.57 -11.92 -12.02
C PRO A 261 11.59 -13.17 -11.11
N ILE A 262 11.92 -14.29 -11.72
CA ILE A 262 12.34 -15.53 -11.04
C ILE A 262 13.84 -15.43 -10.78
N THR A 263 14.31 -16.01 -9.67
CA THR A 263 15.71 -15.96 -9.23
C THR A 263 16.21 -17.38 -8.95
N ALA A 264 17.54 -17.55 -8.94
CA ALA A 264 18.17 -18.80 -8.55
C ALA A 264 17.72 -19.25 -7.13
N ALA A 265 17.64 -18.32 -6.19
CA ALA A 265 17.21 -18.58 -4.81
C ALA A 265 15.79 -19.15 -4.72
N LEU A 266 14.85 -18.67 -5.54
CA LEU A 266 13.48 -19.21 -5.57
C LEU A 266 13.41 -20.65 -6.07
N LEU A 267 14.23 -21.00 -7.07
CA LEU A 267 14.33 -22.36 -7.59
C LEU A 267 15.03 -23.28 -6.60
N GLN A 268 16.05 -22.79 -5.88
CA GLN A 268 16.71 -23.51 -4.78
C GLN A 268 15.75 -23.77 -3.61
N SER A 269 14.94 -22.78 -3.22
CA SER A 269 13.90 -22.94 -2.19
C SER A 269 12.83 -23.94 -2.61
N ALA A 270 12.37 -23.90 -3.88
CA ALA A 270 11.44 -24.88 -4.41
C ALA A 270 12.05 -26.30 -4.41
N GLU A 271 13.28 -26.47 -4.91
CA GLU A 271 14.01 -27.75 -4.84
C GLU A 271 14.11 -28.26 -3.40
N GLN A 272 14.43 -27.39 -2.43
CA GLN A 272 14.54 -27.77 -1.02
C GLN A 272 13.19 -28.18 -0.40
N ILE A 273 12.09 -27.53 -0.79
CA ILE A 273 10.71 -27.94 -0.40
C ILE A 273 10.44 -29.36 -0.92
N GLU A 274 10.67 -29.59 -2.21
CA GLU A 274 10.41 -30.88 -2.85
C GLU A 274 11.27 -32.02 -2.29
N LEU A 275 12.56 -31.78 -2.05
CA LEU A 275 13.45 -32.74 -1.41
C LEU A 275 12.97 -33.10 0.01
N ARG A 276 12.53 -32.12 0.80
CA ARG A 276 11.99 -32.37 2.15
C ARG A 276 10.62 -33.05 2.14
N MET A 277 9.85 -32.92 1.05
CA MET A 277 8.60 -33.67 0.83
C MET A 277 8.83 -35.08 0.28
N GLY A 278 10.04 -35.40 -0.16
CA GLY A 278 10.38 -36.68 -0.80
C GLY A 278 10.03 -36.77 -2.28
N ASP A 279 9.52 -35.69 -2.90
CA ASP A 279 9.27 -35.65 -4.36
C ASP A 279 10.56 -35.35 -5.11
N THR A 280 11.42 -36.36 -5.18
CA THR A 280 12.70 -36.32 -5.90
C THR A 280 12.53 -36.01 -7.39
N ARG A 281 11.35 -36.29 -7.98
CA ARG A 281 11.03 -35.96 -9.37
C ARG A 281 10.73 -34.48 -9.54
N ALA A 282 10.04 -33.85 -8.60
CA ALA A 282 9.81 -32.40 -8.61
C ALA A 282 11.09 -31.63 -8.30
N ALA A 283 11.88 -32.08 -7.32
CA ALA A 283 13.20 -31.53 -7.03
C ALA A 283 14.11 -31.54 -8.27
N ALA A 284 14.17 -32.66 -9.00
CA ALA A 284 14.96 -32.77 -10.24
C ALA A 284 14.54 -31.72 -11.30
N ARG A 285 13.23 -31.51 -11.51
CA ARG A 285 12.74 -30.48 -12.45
C ARG A 285 13.15 -29.05 -12.04
N TYR A 286 13.14 -28.75 -10.75
CA TYR A 286 13.62 -27.45 -10.24
C TYR A 286 15.15 -27.30 -10.39
N ARG A 287 15.93 -28.38 -10.19
CA ARG A 287 17.38 -28.40 -10.40
C ARG A 287 17.76 -28.23 -11.87
N GLU A 288 17.13 -28.97 -12.78
CA GLU A 288 17.31 -28.84 -14.24
C GLU A 288 17.00 -27.42 -14.70
N ARG A 289 15.90 -26.85 -14.17
CA ARG A 289 15.53 -25.46 -14.42
C ARG A 289 16.57 -24.48 -13.88
N LEU A 290 17.07 -24.68 -12.66
CA LEU A 290 18.11 -23.85 -12.06
C LEU A 290 19.40 -23.86 -12.89
N GLN A 291 19.85 -25.03 -13.35
CA GLN A 291 21.05 -25.18 -14.18
C GLN A 291 20.91 -24.52 -15.55
N ARG A 292 19.72 -24.60 -16.17
CA ARG A 292 19.43 -23.99 -17.48
C ARG A 292 19.23 -22.47 -17.39
N ASP A 293 18.46 -22.00 -16.41
CA ASP A 293 18.08 -20.59 -16.28
C ASP A 293 19.20 -19.78 -15.58
N PHE A 294 20.07 -20.41 -14.78
CA PHE A 294 21.16 -19.77 -14.02
C PHE A 294 22.48 -20.60 -14.01
N PRO A 295 23.11 -20.87 -15.17
CA PRO A 295 24.26 -21.79 -15.29
C PRO A 295 25.54 -21.37 -14.55
N SER A 296 25.66 -20.10 -14.15
CA SER A 296 26.78 -19.57 -13.36
C SER A 296 26.58 -19.63 -11.85
N ASN A 297 25.41 -20.06 -11.36
CA ASN A 297 25.17 -20.24 -9.93
C ASN A 297 25.79 -21.57 -9.47
N PRO A 298 26.81 -21.56 -8.58
CA PRO A 298 27.41 -22.80 -8.10
C PRO A 298 26.36 -23.63 -7.34
N SER A 299 26.08 -24.83 -7.85
CA SER A 299 25.18 -25.77 -7.19
C SER A 299 25.74 -26.13 -5.81
N THR A 300 24.97 -25.86 -4.76
CA THR A 300 25.27 -26.25 -3.38
C THR A 300 25.13 -27.77 -3.24
N GLY A 301 26.16 -28.49 -3.68
CA GLY A 301 26.19 -29.94 -3.76
C GLY A 301 27.60 -30.50 -3.52
N ASN A 302 27.96 -30.57 -2.24
CA ASN A 302 28.92 -31.50 -1.62
C ASN A 302 28.60 -31.51 -0.11
#